data_AF-A0A967L141-F1
#
_entry.id   AF-A0A967L141-F1
#
_cell.length_a   1.000
_cell.length_b   1.000
_cell.length_c   1.000
_cell.angle_alpha   90.00
_cell.angle_beta   90.00
_cell.angle_gamma   90.00
#
_symmetry.space_group_name_H-M   'P 1'
#
loop_
_entity.id
_entity.type
_entity.pdbx_description
1 polymer ?
#
loop_
_entity_poly.entity_id
_entity_poly.type
_entity_poly.pdbx_seq_one_letter_code
_entity_poly.pdbx_strand_id
1 'polypeptide(L)' 'MSGHSKWSSIKHKKAAQDAKRGKLFTKLIREITVAAKHGGADPEANP' A
#
# COMPACT_ATOMS: atom_id res chain seq x y z
N MET A 1 30.10 17.80 -0.09
CA MET A 1 28.95 17.54 0.80
C MET A 1 27.66 17.98 0.10
N SER A 2 26.75 17.05 -0.19
CA SER A 2 25.43 17.29 -0.82
C SER A 2 24.36 17.82 0.16
N GLY A 3 24.76 18.73 1.06
CA GLY A 3 23.95 19.17 2.21
C GLY A 3 22.60 19.81 1.86
N HIS A 4 22.46 20.38 0.66
CA HIS A 4 21.28 21.17 0.27
C HIS A 4 20.18 20.39 -0.46
N SER A 5 20.43 19.15 -0.91
CA SER A 5 19.47 18.38 -1.73
C SER A 5 19.00 17.07 -1.10
N LYS A 6 19.53 16.71 0.10
CA LYS A 6 19.16 15.48 0.83
C LYS A 6 17.64 15.33 0.98
N TRP A 7 16.96 16.39 1.41
CA TRP A 7 15.51 16.37 1.59
C TRP A 7 14.75 16.19 0.27
N SER A 8 15.15 16.91 -0.78
CA SER A 8 14.53 16.79 -2.11
C SER A 8 14.63 15.36 -2.65
N SER A 9 15.81 14.75 -2.56
CA SER A 9 16.02 13.36 -2.98
C SER A 9 15.20 12.36 -2.15
N ILE A 10 15.07 12.56 -0.84
CA ILE A 10 14.22 11.73 0.02
C ILE A 10 12.75 11.88 -0.37
N LYS A 11 12.27 13.12 -0.59
CA LYS A 11 10.89 13.42 -0.99
C LYS A 11 10.52 12.69 -2.29
N HIS A 12 11.37 12.77 -3.31
CA HIS A 12 11.11 12.12 -4.60
C HIS A 12 11.09 10.58 -4.49
N LYS A 13 12.05 10.00 -3.76
CA LYS A 13 12.08 8.55 -3.53
C LYS A 13 10.83 8.07 -2.79
N LYS A 14 10.44 8.78 -1.73
CA LYS A 14 9.25 8.47 -0.94
C LYS A 14 7.97 8.59 -1.78
N ALA A 15 7.82 9.66 -2.56
CA ALA A 15 6.64 9.85 -3.41
C ALA A 15 6.48 8.72 -4.44
N ALA A 16 7.57 8.26 -5.05
CA ALA A 16 7.52 7.13 -5.99
C ALA A 16 7.14 5.81 -5.30
N GLN A 17 7.61 5.58 -4.07
CA GLN A 17 7.23 4.41 -3.27
C GLN A 17 5.76 4.48 -2.84
N ASP A 18 5.30 5.64 -2.40
CA ASP A 18 3.92 5.84 -1.95
C ASP A 18 2.93 5.68 -3.11
N ALA A 19 3.27 6.16 -4.31
CA ALA A 19 2.46 5.95 -5.52
C ALA A 19 2.32 4.45 -5.88
N LYS A 20 3.40 3.67 -5.72
CA LYS A 20 3.36 2.21 -5.91
C LYS A 20 2.52 1.53 -4.83
N ARG A 21 2.69 1.93 -3.57
CA ARG A 21 1.94 1.40 -2.42
C ARG A 21 0.44 1.68 -2.55
N GLY A 22 0.04 2.89 -2.95
CA GLY A 22 -1.38 3.25 -3.10
C GLY A 22 -2.12 2.37 -4.11
N LYS A 23 -1.48 2.04 -5.23
CA LYS A 23 -2.03 1.11 -6.24
C LYS A 23 -2.23 -0.29 -5.68
N LEU A 24 -1.26 -0.81 -4.93
CA LEU A 24 -1.35 -2.11 -4.28
C LEU A 24 -2.45 -2.13 -3.22
N PHE A 25 -2.50 -1.09 -2.38
CA PHE A 25 -3.47 -1.00 -1.29
C PHE A 25 -4.91 -1.00 -1.80
N THR A 26 -5.18 -0.30 -2.90
CA THR A 26 -6.50 -0.28 -3.53
C THR A 26 -6.94 -1.68 -3.97
N LYS A 27 -6.01 -2.47 -4.54
CA LYS A 27 -6.29 -3.87 -4.92
C LYS A 27 -6.54 -4.73 -3.69
N LEU A 28 -5.67 -4.65 -2.69
CA LEU A 28 -5.79 -5.44 -1.45
C LEU A 28 -7.11 -5.19 -0.74
N ILE A 29 -7.54 -3.93 -0.60
CA ILE A 29 -8.82 -3.59 0.03
C ILE A 29 -10.00 -4.21 -0.73
N ARG A 30 -9.97 -4.16 -2.07
CA ARG A 30 -11.01 -4.77 -2.88
C ARG A 30 -11.08 -6.28 -2.65
N GLU A 31 -9.93 -6.96 -2.69
CA GLU A 31 -9.87 -8.41 -2.48
C GLU A 31 -10.32 -8.80 -1.06
N ILE A 32 -9.86 -8.10 -0.02
CA ILE A 32 -10.30 -8.34 1.37
C ILE A 32 -11.81 -8.16 1.51
N THR A 33 -12.37 -7.12 0.89
CA THR A 33 -13.82 -6.86 0.94
C THR A 33 -14.60 -7.97 0.23
N VAL A 34 -14.10 -8.47 -0.90
CA VAL A 34 -14.74 -9.56 -1.64
C VAL A 34 -14.63 -10.87 -0.85
N ALA A 35 -13.45 -11.20 -0.34
CA ALA A 35 -13.22 -12.38 0.48
C ALA A 35 -14.13 -12.39 1.71
N ALA A 36 -14.21 -11.28 2.45
CA ALA A 36 -15.08 -11.17 3.64
C ALA A 36 -16.58 -11.29 3.31
N LYS A 37 -17.00 -10.84 2.12
CA LYS A 37 -18.40 -11.01 1.65
C LYS A 37 -18.73 -12.46 1.32
N HIS A 38 -17.78 -13.25 0.82
CA HIS A 38 -18.03 -14.63 0.37
C HIS A 38 -17.74 -15.66 1.47
N GLY A 39 -16.61 -15.52 2.19
CA GLY A 39 -16.16 -16.47 3.22
C GLY A 39 -16.53 -16.08 4.65
N GLY A 40 -17.21 -14.95 4.84
CA GLY A 40 -17.57 -14.45 6.17
C GLY A 40 -16.46 -13.66 6.87
N ALA A 41 -16.77 -13.17 8.07
CA ALA A 41 -15.94 -12.22 8.80
C ALA A 41 -14.78 -12.86 9.59
N ASP A 42 -14.74 -14.19 9.70
CA ASP A 42 -13.67 -14.91 10.38
C ASP A 42 -12.50 -15.15 9.40
N PRO A 43 -11.33 -14.50 9.61
CA PRO A 43 -10.18 -14.65 8.73
C PRO A 43 -9.57 -16.06 8.76
N GLU A 44 -9.70 -16.79 9.87
CA GLU A 44 -9.12 -18.13 10.02
C GLU A 44 -9.96 -19.21 9.31
N ALA A 45 -11.24 -18.91 9.05
CA ALA A 45 -12.16 -19.76 8.30
C ALA A 45 -12.26 -19.39 6.81
N ASN A 46 -11.51 -18.38 6.36
CA ASN A 46 -11.56 -17.79 5.02
C ASN A 46 -10.17 -17.81 4.35
N PRO A 47 -9.79 -18.92 3.69
CA PRO A 47 -8.44 -19.15 3.13
C PRO A 47 -8.10 -18.30 1.90
#